data_AF-A0A1V5I1G9-F1
#
_entry.id   AF-A0A1V5I1G9-F1
#
_cell.length_a   1.000
_cell.length_b   1.000
_cell.length_c   1.000
_cell.angle_alpha   90.00
_cell.angle_beta   90.00
_cell.angle_gamma   90.00
#
_symmetry.space_group_name_H-M   'P 1'
#
loop_
_entity.id
_entity.type
_entity.pdbx_description
1 polymer ?
#
loop_
_entity_poly.entity_id
_entity_poly.type
_entity_poly.pdbx_seq_one_letter_code
_entity_poly.pdbx_strand_id
1 'polypeptide(L)'
;MDTFLLFASIEMSENDKRALIALIIILVILFVLIGLLGMAVRKTMQYQARYADTMMHDVTVTHVVTTPSQFRILGRKKNHRRLYRQSLIPFAIMATGVLVWVIYCLATSTWTNNIFAEFGDLFFVWDWADSKNWVAVFNLTLLGRWPDLIHAPFIEVTHIASYFEVLFILVGGVWYLVVVQAFISRALQLQKRSRDVFSKSLEGYKANDIDTSKVPPLPPSD
;
A
#
# COMPACT_ATOMS: atom_id res chain seq x y z
N MET A 1 36.56 -29.03 14.67
CA MET A 1 36.04 -27.85 15.38
C MET A 1 37.05 -26.70 15.32
N ASP A 2 38.34 -27.00 15.23
CA ASP A 2 39.42 -26.01 15.13
C ASP A 2 39.52 -25.26 13.80
N THR A 3 39.06 -25.85 12.69
CA THR A 3 39.04 -25.17 11.38
C THR A 3 38.02 -24.04 11.30
N PHE A 4 36.91 -24.12 12.04
CA PHE A 4 35.91 -23.05 12.10
C PHE A 4 36.40 -21.86 12.95
N LEU A 5 37.23 -22.13 13.97
CA LEU A 5 37.91 -21.11 14.76
C LEU A 5 39.10 -20.49 14.01
N LEU A 6 39.73 -21.23 13.09
CA LEU A 6 40.82 -20.73 12.25
C LEU A 6 40.35 -19.75 11.16
N PHE A 7 39.11 -19.89 10.67
CA PHE A 7 38.46 -18.86 9.84
C PHE A 7 37.97 -17.66 10.66
N ALA A 8 37.67 -17.84 11.95
CA ALA A 8 37.34 -16.74 12.85
C ALA A 8 38.57 -15.97 13.36
N SER A 9 39.78 -16.53 13.22
CA SER A 9 41.07 -15.91 13.52
C SER A 9 41.75 -15.27 12.31
N ILE A 10 41.09 -15.20 11.15
CA ILE A 10 41.43 -14.22 10.12
C ILE A 10 41.06 -12.86 10.71
N GLU A 11 42.03 -12.28 11.40
CA GLU A 11 42.11 -10.93 11.98
C GLU A 11 41.08 -9.94 11.44
N MET A 12 39.83 -10.05 11.92
CA MET A 12 38.86 -8.97 11.77
C MET A 12 39.29 -7.87 12.72
N SER A 13 39.65 -6.73 12.15
CA SER A 13 39.86 -5.50 12.92
C SER A 13 38.63 -5.22 13.78
N GLU A 14 38.82 -4.62 14.96
CA GLU A 14 37.69 -4.26 15.84
C GLU A 14 36.66 -3.38 15.10
N ASN A 15 37.13 -2.60 14.12
CA ASN A 15 36.30 -1.82 13.21
C ASN A 15 35.42 -2.69 12.29
N ASP A 16 35.93 -3.83 11.79
CA ASP A 16 35.15 -4.72 10.91
C ASP A 16 34.01 -5.40 11.68
N LYS A 17 34.26 -5.75 12.95
CA LYS A 17 33.22 -6.29 13.84
C LYS A 17 32.13 -5.24 14.11
N ARG A 18 32.52 -3.99 14.36
CA ARG A 18 31.58 -2.87 14.56
C ARG A 18 30.77 -2.58 13.29
N ALA A 19 31.40 -2.61 12.12
CA ALA A 19 30.73 -2.43 10.83
C ALA A 19 29.72 -3.53 10.53
N LEU A 20 30.08 -4.80 10.78
CA LEU A 20 29.18 -5.94 10.63
C LEU A 20 27.94 -5.82 11.53
N ILE A 21 28.15 -5.45 12.81
CA ILE A 21 27.04 -5.24 13.76
C ILE A 21 26.12 -4.12 13.28
N ALA A 22 26.67 -2.98 12.82
CA ALA A 22 25.88 -1.88 12.30
C ALA A 22 25.03 -2.28 11.09
N LEU A 23 25.61 -3.06 10.15
CA LEU A 23 24.90 -3.55 8.97
C LEU A 23 23.73 -4.49 9.34
N ILE A 24 23.94 -5.40 10.31
CA ILE A 24 22.88 -6.28 10.80
C ILE A 24 21.76 -5.46 11.47
N ILE A 25 22.09 -4.43 12.26
CA ILE A 25 21.09 -3.55 12.88
C ILE A 25 20.26 -2.84 11.82
N ILE A 26 20.89 -2.24 10.80
CA ILE A 26 20.20 -1.58 9.70
C ILE A 26 19.27 -2.55 8.97
N LEU A 27 19.73 -3.77 8.71
CA LEU A 27 18.92 -4.81 8.08
C LEU A 27 17.69 -5.19 8.93
N VAL A 28 17.87 -5.37 10.25
CA VAL A 28 16.76 -5.66 11.18
C VAL A 28 15.75 -4.52 11.19
N ILE A 29 16.21 -3.26 11.26
CA ILE A 29 15.32 -2.08 11.20
C ILE A 29 14.53 -2.09 9.89
N LEU A 30 15.18 -2.36 8.75
CA LEU A 30 14.53 -2.40 7.44
C LEU A 30 13.44 -3.49 7.38
N PHE A 31 13.70 -4.69 7.91
CA PHE A 31 12.69 -5.74 8.02
C PHE A 31 11.50 -5.35 8.92
N VAL A 32 11.77 -4.68 10.05
CA VAL A 32 10.72 -4.19 10.94
C VAL A 32 9.84 -3.15 10.23
N LEU A 33 10.44 -2.21 9.49
CA LEU A 33 9.70 -1.21 8.74
C LEU A 33 8.81 -1.84 7.65
N ILE A 34 9.33 -2.80 6.88
CA ILE A 34 8.54 -3.54 5.89
C ILE A 34 7.39 -4.31 6.57
N GLY A 35 7.66 -4.94 7.72
CA GLY A 35 6.64 -5.63 8.51
C GLY A 35 5.52 -4.71 8.98
N LEU A 36 5.86 -3.52 9.50
CA LEU A 36 4.90 -2.48 9.91
C LEU A 36 4.04 -2.01 8.73
N LEU A 37 4.66 -1.74 7.57
CA LEU A 37 3.95 -1.36 6.35
C LEU A 37 2.97 -2.46 5.92
N GLY A 38 3.42 -3.73 5.94
CA GLY A 38 2.57 -4.88 5.63
C GLY A 38 1.36 -5.00 6.56
N MET A 39 1.55 -4.78 7.87
CA MET A 39 0.46 -4.76 8.84
C MET A 39 -0.53 -3.61 8.60
N ALA A 40 -0.02 -2.41 8.28
CA ALA A 40 -0.85 -1.26 7.96
C ALA A 40 -1.74 -1.54 6.72
N VAL A 41 -1.15 -2.06 5.64
CA VAL A 41 -1.88 -2.46 4.43
C VAL A 41 -2.92 -3.54 4.75
N ARG A 42 -2.58 -4.55 5.56
CA ARG A 42 -3.53 -5.59 5.94
C ARG A 42 -4.71 -5.04 6.73
N LYS A 43 -4.47 -4.11 7.65
CA LYS A 43 -5.52 -3.46 8.45
C LYS A 43 -6.47 -2.64 7.58
N THR A 44 -5.95 -1.86 6.63
CA THR A 44 -6.78 -1.09 5.69
C THR A 44 -7.58 -2.01 4.78
N MET A 45 -6.97 -3.09 4.27
CA MET A 45 -7.68 -4.10 3.50
C MET A 45 -8.83 -4.73 4.29
N GLN A 46 -8.61 -5.16 5.53
CA GLN A 46 -9.67 -5.75 6.37
C GLN A 46 -10.83 -4.79 6.62
N TYR A 47 -10.53 -3.52 6.87
CA TYR A 47 -11.56 -2.49 7.04
C TYR A 47 -12.41 -2.33 5.75
N GLN A 48 -11.75 -2.27 4.59
CA GLN A 48 -12.44 -2.16 3.31
C GLN A 48 -13.21 -3.44 2.94
N ALA A 49 -12.72 -4.61 3.33
CA ALA A 49 -13.43 -5.88 3.16
C ALA A 49 -14.76 -5.89 3.91
N ARG A 50 -14.78 -5.46 5.19
CA ARG A 50 -16.03 -5.36 5.97
C ARG A 50 -17.05 -4.44 5.30
N TYR A 51 -16.59 -3.37 4.68
CA TYR A 51 -17.46 -2.48 3.94
C TYR A 51 -18.16 -3.17 2.75
N ALA A 52 -17.50 -4.13 2.09
CA ALA A 52 -18.14 -4.90 1.01
C ALA A 52 -19.34 -5.71 1.52
N ASP A 53 -19.26 -6.24 2.75
CA ASP A 53 -20.37 -6.97 3.37
C ASP A 53 -21.57 -6.02 3.58
N THR A 54 -21.32 -4.78 4.06
CA THR A 54 -22.37 -3.75 4.21
C THR A 54 -23.02 -3.38 2.87
N MET A 55 -22.25 -3.30 1.77
CA MET A 55 -22.80 -2.97 0.44
C MET A 55 -23.78 -4.03 -0.10
N MET A 56 -23.63 -5.28 0.36
CA MET A 56 -24.42 -6.42 -0.09
C MET A 56 -25.47 -6.86 0.94
N HIS A 57 -25.40 -6.36 2.17
CA HIS A 57 -26.27 -6.73 3.28
C HIS A 57 -27.76 -6.65 2.90
N ASP A 58 -28.25 -5.48 2.51
CA ASP A 58 -29.68 -5.26 2.27
C ASP A 58 -30.23 -6.14 1.14
N VAL A 59 -29.43 -6.34 0.09
CA VAL A 59 -29.83 -7.16 -1.07
C VAL A 59 -29.84 -8.66 -0.73
N THR A 60 -29.02 -9.05 0.25
CA THR A 60 -28.95 -10.43 0.71
C THR A 60 -30.08 -10.73 1.70
N VAL A 61 -30.36 -9.83 2.63
CA VAL A 61 -31.43 -9.97 3.64
C VAL A 61 -32.82 -9.92 3.02
N THR A 62 -33.02 -9.09 1.99
CA THR A 62 -34.30 -9.00 1.26
C THR A 62 -34.51 -10.15 0.25
N HIS A 63 -33.59 -11.12 0.17
CA HIS A 63 -33.62 -12.24 -0.78
C HIS A 63 -33.76 -11.84 -2.26
N VAL A 64 -33.40 -10.61 -2.63
CA VAL A 64 -33.40 -10.14 -4.03
C VAL A 64 -32.33 -10.88 -4.86
N VAL A 65 -31.24 -11.30 -4.22
CA VAL A 65 -30.21 -12.13 -4.85
C VAL A 65 -30.27 -13.54 -4.27
N THR A 66 -30.63 -14.50 -5.10
CA THR A 66 -30.86 -15.90 -4.69
C THR A 66 -29.75 -16.84 -5.12
N THR A 67 -28.89 -16.40 -6.04
CA THR A 67 -27.81 -17.23 -6.62
C THR A 67 -26.43 -16.59 -6.43
N PRO A 68 -25.37 -17.43 -6.30
CA PRO A 68 -24.01 -16.94 -6.14
C PRO A 68 -23.50 -16.16 -7.37
N SER A 69 -23.98 -16.49 -8.57
CA SER A 69 -23.66 -15.78 -9.80
C SER A 69 -24.23 -14.36 -9.80
N GLN A 70 -25.51 -14.19 -9.45
CA GLN A 70 -26.15 -12.87 -9.31
C GLN A 70 -25.46 -12.02 -8.23
N PHE A 71 -25.06 -12.63 -7.11
CA PHE A 71 -24.30 -11.95 -6.06
C PHE A 71 -22.97 -11.39 -6.57
N ARG A 72 -22.21 -12.21 -7.32
CA ARG A 72 -20.93 -11.78 -7.91
C ARG A 72 -21.11 -10.66 -8.91
N ILE A 73 -22.10 -10.75 -9.80
CA ILE A 73 -22.36 -9.73 -10.82
C ILE A 73 -22.73 -8.40 -10.16
N LEU A 74 -23.67 -8.42 -9.22
CA LEU A 74 -24.10 -7.21 -8.53
C LEU A 74 -22.99 -6.62 -7.65
N GLY A 75 -22.29 -7.45 -6.90
CA GLY A 75 -21.15 -7.05 -6.07
C GLY A 75 -20.05 -6.42 -6.90
N ARG A 76 -19.67 -7.03 -8.05
CA ARG A 76 -18.70 -6.44 -8.98
C ARG A 76 -19.19 -5.09 -9.52
N LYS A 77 -20.46 -4.98 -9.94
CA LYS A 77 -21.03 -3.73 -10.46
C LYS A 77 -20.96 -2.61 -9.42
N LYS A 78 -21.37 -2.88 -8.17
CA LYS A 78 -21.28 -1.93 -7.06
C LYS A 78 -19.83 -1.54 -6.74
N ASN A 79 -18.91 -2.51 -6.74
CA ASN A 79 -17.49 -2.25 -6.45
C ASN A 79 -16.83 -1.38 -7.52
N HIS A 80 -17.10 -1.63 -8.82
CA HIS A 80 -16.58 -0.79 -9.92
C HIS A 80 -17.16 0.64 -9.87
N ARG A 81 -18.46 0.78 -9.60
CA ARG A 81 -19.08 2.10 -9.46
C ARG A 81 -18.45 2.90 -8.33
N ARG A 82 -18.12 2.23 -7.22
CA ARG A 82 -17.42 2.84 -6.09
C ARG A 82 -15.98 3.20 -6.45
N LEU A 83 -15.25 2.31 -7.12
CA LEU A 83 -13.90 2.57 -7.60
C LEU A 83 -13.88 3.86 -8.43
N TYR A 84 -14.76 3.96 -9.44
CA TYR A 84 -14.88 5.16 -10.27
C TYR A 84 -15.12 6.41 -9.45
N ARG A 85 -16.10 6.39 -8.54
CA ARG A 85 -16.41 7.57 -7.69
C ARG A 85 -15.25 7.94 -6.76
N GLN A 86 -14.53 6.96 -6.22
CA GLN A 86 -13.40 7.19 -5.33
C GLN A 86 -12.13 7.63 -6.08
N SER A 87 -11.95 7.19 -7.33
CA SER A 87 -10.79 7.56 -8.15
C SER A 87 -10.91 8.97 -8.72
N LEU A 88 -12.13 9.51 -8.90
CA LEU A 88 -12.31 10.87 -9.42
C LEU A 88 -11.55 11.93 -8.61
N ILE A 89 -11.52 11.81 -7.28
CA ILE A 89 -10.84 12.78 -6.40
C ILE A 89 -9.31 12.78 -6.64
N PRO A 90 -8.58 11.66 -6.51
CA PRO A 90 -7.15 11.65 -6.78
C PRO A 90 -6.84 12.01 -8.24
N PHE A 91 -7.67 11.63 -9.20
CA PHE A 91 -7.51 12.08 -10.59
C PHE A 91 -7.69 13.59 -10.75
N ALA A 92 -8.65 14.20 -10.06
CA ALA A 92 -8.84 15.64 -10.08
C ALA A 92 -7.62 16.38 -9.49
N ILE A 93 -7.05 15.87 -8.38
CA ILE A 93 -5.84 16.43 -7.77
C ILE A 93 -4.64 16.32 -8.74
N MET A 94 -4.43 15.16 -9.36
CA MET A 94 -3.36 15.00 -10.35
C MET A 94 -3.59 15.90 -11.58
N ALA A 95 -4.84 16.03 -12.04
CA ALA A 95 -5.18 16.92 -13.14
C ALA A 95 -4.90 18.39 -12.80
N THR A 96 -5.14 18.83 -11.56
CA THR A 96 -4.72 20.17 -11.12
C THR A 96 -3.20 20.34 -11.12
N GLY A 97 -2.43 19.31 -10.76
CA GLY A 97 -0.97 19.31 -10.88
C GLY A 97 -0.51 19.49 -12.32
N VAL A 98 -1.09 18.71 -13.24
CA VAL A 98 -0.79 18.83 -14.68
C VAL A 98 -1.19 20.20 -15.23
N LEU A 99 -2.31 20.78 -14.78
CA LEU A 99 -2.70 22.13 -15.20
C LEU A 99 -1.70 23.20 -14.72
N VAL A 100 -1.22 23.10 -13.48
CA VAL A 100 -0.17 23.99 -12.97
C VAL A 100 1.09 23.89 -13.82
N TRP A 101 1.52 22.67 -14.15
CA TRP A 101 2.65 22.43 -15.03
C TRP A 101 2.49 23.06 -16.41
N VAL A 102 1.35 22.83 -17.07
CA VAL A 102 1.07 23.38 -18.41
C VAL A 102 1.10 24.90 -18.38
N ILE A 103 0.49 25.53 -17.38
CA ILE A 103 0.48 26.99 -17.22
C ILE A 103 1.91 27.52 -17.01
N TYR A 104 2.69 26.84 -16.18
CA TYR A 104 4.09 27.21 -15.91
C TYR A 104 4.97 27.10 -17.16
N CYS A 105 4.89 25.98 -17.88
CA CYS A 105 5.62 25.77 -19.14
C CYS A 105 5.24 26.78 -20.22
N LEU A 106 3.96 27.17 -20.30
CA LEU A 106 3.52 28.22 -21.22
C LEU A 106 4.05 29.60 -20.84
N ALA A 107 4.12 29.92 -19.55
CA ALA A 107 4.61 31.21 -19.07
C ALA A 107 6.13 31.37 -19.22
N THR A 108 6.89 30.29 -19.03
CA THR A 108 8.37 30.30 -19.01
C THR A 108 8.99 29.81 -20.31
N SER A 109 8.21 29.19 -21.20
CA SER A 109 8.68 28.54 -22.44
C SER A 109 9.68 27.39 -22.21
N THR A 110 9.84 26.91 -20.97
CA THR A 110 10.76 25.83 -20.61
C THR A 110 10.00 24.52 -20.42
N TRP A 111 9.99 23.69 -21.46
CA TRP A 111 9.30 22.38 -21.46
C TRP A 111 10.18 21.22 -20.98
N THR A 112 11.49 21.43 -20.87
CA THR A 112 12.49 20.38 -20.59
C THR A 112 12.88 20.29 -19.12
N ASN A 113 12.26 21.10 -18.25
CA ASN A 113 12.60 21.16 -16.84
C ASN A 113 12.23 19.86 -16.12
N ASN A 114 13.14 19.39 -15.26
CA ASN A 114 12.90 18.21 -14.45
C ASN A 114 12.29 18.61 -13.11
N ILE A 115 10.96 18.53 -13.04
CA ILE A 115 10.15 18.89 -11.88
C ILE A 115 10.59 18.15 -10.59
N PHE A 116 11.09 16.91 -10.71
CA PHE A 116 11.55 16.12 -9.57
C PHE A 116 12.94 16.52 -9.09
N ALA A 117 13.80 17.00 -10.01
CA ALA A 117 15.09 17.55 -9.63
C ALA A 117 14.91 18.87 -8.89
N GLU A 118 14.04 19.75 -9.38
CA GLU A 118 13.69 21.01 -8.73
C GLU A 118 13.03 20.76 -7.35
N PHE A 119 12.12 19.79 -7.23
CA PHE A 119 11.57 19.38 -5.93
C PHE A 119 12.63 18.83 -4.95
N GLY A 120 13.77 18.38 -5.48
CA GLY A 120 14.92 17.92 -4.70
C GLY A 120 15.50 19.00 -3.78
N ASP A 121 15.32 20.29 -4.11
CA ASP A 121 15.78 21.42 -3.30
C ASP A 121 15.14 21.47 -1.90
N LEU A 122 14.02 20.76 -1.69
CA LEU A 122 13.38 20.67 -0.38
C LEU A 122 14.00 19.61 0.53
N PHE A 123 14.95 18.83 0.02
CA PHE A 123 15.56 17.72 0.74
C PHE A 123 17.08 17.89 0.87
N PHE A 124 17.63 17.18 1.85
CA PHE A 124 19.07 17.00 1.96
C PHE A 124 19.55 16.10 0.83
N VAL A 125 20.53 16.60 0.08
CA VAL A 125 21.19 15.82 -0.97
C VAL A 125 22.63 15.59 -0.57
N TRP A 126 22.98 14.31 -0.44
CA TRP A 126 24.32 13.85 -0.08
C TRP A 126 25.06 13.33 -1.30
N ASP A 127 26.38 13.55 -1.35
CA ASP A 127 27.22 13.07 -2.45
C ASP A 127 27.55 11.58 -2.31
N TRP A 128 26.70 10.72 -2.85
CA TRP A 128 26.97 9.28 -2.89
C TRP A 128 27.97 8.88 -3.98
N ALA A 129 28.31 9.78 -4.91
CA ALA A 129 29.15 9.49 -6.07
C ALA A 129 30.65 9.63 -5.75
N ASP A 130 31.03 10.35 -4.68
CA ASP A 130 32.44 10.44 -4.30
C ASP A 130 33.00 9.07 -3.90
N SER A 131 34.00 8.63 -4.68
CA SER A 131 34.79 7.42 -4.46
C SER A 131 35.38 7.32 -3.05
N LYS A 132 35.61 8.44 -2.35
CA LYS A 132 36.16 8.48 -0.99
C LYS A 132 35.18 8.01 0.07
N ASN A 133 33.88 7.99 -0.22
CA ASN A 133 32.86 7.54 0.72
C ASN A 133 32.82 6.01 0.82
N TRP A 134 33.36 5.31 -0.18
CA TRP A 134 33.30 3.86 -0.31
C TRP A 134 34.66 3.23 0.00
N VAL A 135 34.65 2.19 0.83
CA VAL A 135 35.84 1.40 1.17
C VAL A 135 35.54 -0.06 0.86
N ALA A 136 36.46 -0.73 0.18
CA ALA A 136 36.34 -2.16 -0.11
C ALA A 136 36.80 -2.97 1.11
N VAL A 137 35.88 -3.69 1.74
CA VAL A 137 36.15 -4.61 2.85
C VAL A 137 35.61 -5.98 2.44
N PHE A 138 36.45 -7.02 2.45
CA PHE A 138 36.10 -8.37 1.95
C PHE A 138 35.57 -8.40 0.49
N ASN A 139 36.15 -7.59 -0.42
CA ASN A 139 35.65 -7.40 -1.80
C ASN A 139 34.20 -6.87 -1.90
N LEU A 140 33.63 -6.39 -0.79
CA LEU A 140 32.36 -5.67 -0.77
C LEU A 140 32.64 -4.18 -0.61
N THR A 141 32.08 -3.35 -1.50
CA THR A 141 32.14 -1.89 -1.38
C THR A 141 31.14 -1.45 -0.31
N LEU A 142 31.66 -1.12 0.87
CA LEU A 142 30.87 -0.64 2.00
C LEU A 142 31.07 0.87 2.17
N LEU A 143 30.10 1.51 2.80
CA LEU A 143 30.19 2.92 3.16
C LEU A 143 31.21 3.08 4.30
N GLY A 144 32.37 3.65 4.02
CA GLY A 144 33.44 3.88 5.00
C GLY A 144 33.33 5.23 5.70
N ARG A 145 32.74 6.23 5.02
CA ARG A 145 32.48 7.56 5.56
C ARG A 145 31.08 8.00 5.15
N TRP A 146 30.40 8.72 6.04
CA TRP A 146 29.13 9.34 5.69
C TRP A 146 29.34 10.40 4.59
N PRO A 147 28.56 10.38 3.50
CA PRO A 147 28.75 11.28 2.38
C PRO A 147 28.63 12.75 2.79
N ASP A 148 29.45 13.58 2.18
CA ASP A 148 29.40 15.02 2.40
C ASP A 148 28.09 15.60 1.85
N LEU A 149 27.60 16.64 2.51
CA LEU A 149 26.36 17.29 2.13
C LEU A 149 26.60 18.21 0.93
N ILE A 150 25.95 17.92 -0.19
CA ILE A 150 25.99 18.80 -1.39
C ILE A 150 25.12 20.01 -1.14
N HIS A 151 23.93 19.77 -0.59
CA HIS A 151 22.87 20.75 -0.56
C HIS A 151 21.96 20.54 0.67
N ALA A 152 21.71 21.64 1.38
CA ALA A 152 20.77 21.71 2.52
C ALA A 152 19.44 22.30 2.06
N PRO A 153 18.30 21.90 2.64
CA PRO A 153 16.99 22.28 2.14
C PRO A 153 16.79 23.80 2.11
N PHE A 154 16.46 24.32 0.94
CA PHE A 154 16.05 25.71 0.77
C PHE A 154 14.86 25.82 -0.19
N ILE A 155 14.19 26.96 -0.16
CA ILE A 155 13.03 27.22 -1.02
C ILE A 155 13.48 28.19 -2.10
N GLU A 156 13.61 27.70 -3.33
CA GLU A 156 13.89 28.53 -4.50
C GLU A 156 12.57 29.09 -5.05
N VAL A 157 12.49 30.41 -5.24
CA VAL A 157 11.24 31.06 -5.65
C VAL A 157 10.88 30.69 -7.09
N THR A 158 11.87 30.45 -7.94
CA THR A 158 11.64 30.04 -9.34
C THR A 158 11.04 28.64 -9.44
N HIS A 159 11.27 27.76 -8.46
CA HIS A 159 10.83 26.36 -8.46
C HIS A 159 9.49 26.12 -7.74
N ILE A 160 8.81 27.19 -7.29
CA ILE A 160 7.54 27.08 -6.54
C ILE A 160 6.48 26.28 -7.30
N ALA A 161 6.38 26.47 -8.62
CA ALA A 161 5.41 25.74 -9.44
C ALA A 161 5.66 24.22 -9.39
N SER A 162 6.91 23.81 -9.53
CA SER A 162 7.35 22.41 -9.46
C SER A 162 7.10 21.79 -8.09
N TYR A 163 7.18 22.58 -7.01
CA TYR A 163 6.83 22.11 -5.67
C TYR A 163 5.34 21.70 -5.55
N PHE A 164 4.45 22.56 -6.04
CA PHE A 164 3.01 22.26 -6.03
C PHE A 164 2.66 21.13 -6.98
N GLU A 165 3.29 21.08 -8.15
CA GLU A 165 3.08 20.03 -9.13
C GLU A 165 3.43 18.65 -8.54
N VAL A 166 4.66 18.49 -8.02
CA VAL A 166 5.11 17.22 -7.46
C VAL A 166 4.26 16.84 -6.25
N LEU A 167 3.85 17.80 -5.41
CA LEU A 167 2.94 17.54 -4.30
C LEU A 167 1.60 16.98 -4.79
N PHE A 168 0.97 17.60 -5.79
CA PHE A 168 -0.32 17.13 -6.32
C PHE A 168 -0.21 15.77 -7.01
N ILE A 169 0.87 15.52 -7.76
CA ILE A 169 1.13 14.23 -8.40
C ILE A 169 1.35 13.15 -7.34
N LEU A 170 2.18 13.40 -6.33
CA LEU A 170 2.47 12.42 -5.28
C LEU A 170 1.25 12.14 -4.40
N VAL A 171 0.56 13.18 -3.92
CA VAL A 171 -0.65 13.01 -3.08
C VAL A 171 -1.75 12.30 -3.86
N GLY A 172 -2.02 12.72 -5.10
CA GLY A 172 -3.01 12.08 -5.95
C GLY A 172 -2.63 10.63 -6.30
N GLY A 173 -1.37 10.37 -6.61
CA GLY A 173 -0.84 9.03 -6.91
C GLY A 173 -0.94 8.08 -5.72
N VAL A 174 -0.44 8.49 -4.55
CA VAL A 174 -0.51 7.68 -3.32
C VAL A 174 -1.97 7.41 -2.93
N TRP A 175 -2.84 8.42 -2.99
CA TRP A 175 -4.26 8.23 -2.71
C TRP A 175 -4.91 7.26 -3.72
N TYR A 176 -4.60 7.38 -5.01
CA TYR A 176 -5.10 6.44 -6.01
C TYR A 176 -4.67 5.00 -5.71
N LEU A 177 -3.42 4.77 -5.29
CA LEU A 177 -2.95 3.45 -4.86
C LEU A 177 -3.77 2.88 -3.70
N VAL A 178 -4.10 3.70 -2.70
CA VAL A 178 -4.98 3.29 -1.59
C VAL A 178 -6.37 2.91 -2.08
N VAL A 179 -6.92 3.65 -3.05
CA VAL A 179 -8.23 3.34 -3.65
C VAL A 179 -8.19 2.01 -4.42
N VAL A 180 -7.11 1.74 -5.16
CA VAL A 180 -6.91 0.47 -5.88
C VAL A 180 -6.79 -0.70 -4.90
N GLN A 181 -6.00 -0.55 -3.83
CA GLN A 181 -5.90 -1.57 -2.77
C GLN A 181 -7.27 -1.86 -2.14
N ALA A 182 -8.05 -0.81 -1.86
CA ALA A 182 -9.40 -0.95 -1.31
C ALA A 182 -10.34 -1.70 -2.29
N PHE A 183 -10.23 -1.44 -3.60
CA PHE A 183 -10.98 -2.14 -4.62
C PHE A 183 -10.66 -3.64 -4.68
N ILE A 184 -9.37 -3.99 -4.65
CA ILE A 184 -8.89 -5.38 -4.64
C ILE A 184 -9.41 -6.11 -3.39
N SER A 185 -9.27 -5.49 -2.22
CA SER A 185 -9.76 -6.08 -0.96
C SER A 185 -11.26 -6.40 -1.01
N ARG A 186 -12.07 -5.45 -1.48
CA ARG A 186 -13.52 -5.65 -1.64
C ARG A 186 -13.83 -6.74 -2.66
N ALA A 187 -13.09 -6.84 -3.76
CA ALA A 187 -13.28 -7.87 -4.77
C ALA A 187 -13.04 -9.28 -4.21
N LEU A 188 -11.94 -9.47 -3.47
CA LEU A 188 -11.62 -10.74 -2.81
C LEU A 188 -12.69 -11.14 -1.78
N GLN A 189 -13.14 -10.17 -0.97
CA GLN A 189 -14.19 -10.41 0.02
C GLN A 189 -15.52 -10.82 -0.63
N LEU A 190 -15.94 -10.12 -1.70
CA LEU A 190 -17.16 -10.47 -2.43
C LEU A 190 -17.08 -11.88 -3.04
N GLN A 191 -15.92 -12.28 -3.54
CA GLN A 191 -15.71 -13.63 -4.06
C GLN A 191 -15.84 -14.67 -2.94
N LYS A 192 -15.24 -14.42 -1.77
CA LYS A 192 -15.38 -15.28 -0.59
C LYS A 192 -16.85 -15.41 -0.15
N ARG A 193 -17.53 -14.29 0.08
CA ARG A 193 -18.94 -14.26 0.52
C ARG A 193 -19.91 -14.89 -0.47
N SER A 194 -19.65 -14.77 -1.77
CA SER A 194 -20.48 -15.44 -2.77
C SER A 194 -20.49 -16.97 -2.64
N ARG A 195 -19.47 -17.55 -2.01
CA ARG A 195 -19.41 -18.99 -1.72
C ARG A 195 -20.05 -19.27 -0.36
N ASP A 196 -19.66 -18.52 0.67
CA ASP A 196 -20.08 -18.76 2.06
C ASP A 196 -21.58 -18.53 2.29
N VAL A 197 -22.19 -17.52 1.67
CA VAL A 197 -23.61 -17.18 1.87
C VAL A 197 -24.55 -18.17 1.17
N PHE A 198 -24.10 -18.76 0.06
CA PHE A 198 -24.90 -19.68 -0.76
C PHE A 198 -24.47 -21.15 -0.62
N SER A 199 -23.45 -21.44 0.19
CA SER A 199 -23.08 -22.80 0.52
C SER A 199 -24.12 -23.39 1.46
N LYS A 200 -24.87 -24.38 0.98
CA LYS A 200 -25.70 -25.25 1.81
C LYS A 200 -24.78 -26.23 2.54
N SER A 201 -24.16 -25.79 3.64
CA SER A 201 -23.41 -26.69 4.55
C SER A 201 -24.23 -26.92 5.82
N LEU A 202 -24.22 -28.17 6.31
CA LEU A 202 -24.78 -28.55 7.60
C LEU A 202 -23.77 -28.33 8.75
N GLU A 203 -22.55 -27.85 8.46
CA GLU A 203 -21.56 -27.53 9.49
C GLU A 203 -22.07 -26.43 10.44
N GLY A 204 -22.27 -26.81 11.70
CA GLY A 204 -22.83 -25.93 12.73
C GLY A 204 -24.34 -26.05 12.93
N TYR A 205 -25.03 -26.96 12.24
CA TYR A 205 -26.45 -27.22 12.47
C TYR A 205 -26.67 -27.83 13.86
N LYS A 206 -27.15 -27.00 14.81
CA LYS A 206 -27.70 -27.46 16.08
C LYS A 206 -29.21 -27.62 15.91
N ALA A 207 -29.69 -28.86 15.84
CA ALA A 207 -31.11 -29.19 15.73
C ALA A 207 -31.98 -28.58 16.84
N ASN A 208 -31.37 -28.15 17.95
CA ASN A 208 -32.04 -27.63 19.14
C ASN A 208 -32.37 -26.12 19.08
N ASP A 209 -31.89 -25.38 18.07
CA ASP A 209 -32.17 -23.94 17.91
C ASP A 209 -33.41 -23.68 17.01
N ILE A 210 -34.15 -24.73 16.66
CA ILE A 210 -35.45 -24.59 15.99
C ILE A 210 -36.44 -24.10 17.04
N ASP A 211 -36.86 -22.84 16.93
CA ASP A 211 -38.01 -22.31 17.67
C ASP A 211 -39.28 -23.06 17.22
N THR A 212 -39.62 -24.12 17.95
CA THR A 212 -40.80 -24.96 17.72
C THR A 212 -42.12 -24.23 17.97
N SER A 213 -42.11 -22.93 18.32
CA SER A 213 -43.33 -22.13 18.43
C SER A 213 -43.97 -21.81 17.08
N LYS A 214 -43.27 -22.00 15.96
CA LYS A 214 -43.77 -21.75 14.60
C LYS A 214 -44.13 -23.04 13.85
N VAL A 215 -44.75 -24.00 14.53
CA VAL A 215 -45.37 -25.14 13.85
C VAL A 215 -46.66 -24.64 13.18
N PRO A 216 -46.78 -24.69 11.83
CA PRO A 216 -48.05 -24.40 11.18
C PRO A 216 -49.13 -25.37 11.68
N PRO A 217 -50.38 -24.92 11.89
CA PRO A 217 -51.44 -25.76 12.42
C PRO A 217 -51.58 -27.02 11.55
N LEU A 218 -51.68 -28.17 12.22
CA LEU A 218 -51.88 -29.46 11.54
C LEU A 218 -53.10 -29.36 10.62
N PRO A 219 -53.03 -29.96 9.41
CA PRO A 219 -54.20 -30.03 8.55
C PRO A 219 -55.33 -30.76 9.29
N PRO A 220 -56.60 -30.38 9.05
CA PRO A 220 -57.73 -31.03 9.69
C PRO A 220 -57.65 -32.54 9.42
N SER A 221 -57.76 -33.34 10.47
CA SER A 221 -57.93 -34.78 10.33
C SER A 221 -59.27 -35.04 9.66
N ASP A 222 -59.26 -35.79 8.55
CA ASP A 222 -60.45 -36.36 7.92
C ASP A 222 -61.26 -37.24 8.89
#